data_AF-A0A9W3PIJ4-F1
#
_entry.id   AF-A0A9W3PIJ4-F1
#
_cell.length_a   1.000
_cell.length_b   1.000
_cell.length_c   1.000
_cell.angle_alpha   90.00
_cell.angle_beta   90.00
_cell.angle_gamma   90.00
#
_symmetry.space_group_name_H-M   'P 1'
#
loop_
_entity.id
_entity.type
_entity.pdbx_description
1 polymer ?
#
loop_
_entity_poly.entity_id
_entity_poly.type
_entity_poly.pdbx_seq_one_letter_code
_entity_poly.pdbx_strand_id
1 'polypeptide(L)'
;MVLTVEEAKKYLRVDGDEEEDLITSFVIAAEIYIQNATRQDVKLDSVLAKLAARILISHWYENREAVGKAEQLAFSLQSILVQLQYCGGDASESG
;
A
#
# COMPACT_ATOMS: atom_id res chain seq x y z
N MET A 1 1.14 10.00 -4.66
CA MET A 1 2.13 9.37 -3.76
C MET A 1 1.50 8.97 -2.44
N VAL A 2 1.29 7.67 -2.26
CA VAL A 2 0.71 7.08 -1.02
C VAL A 2 1.69 7.11 0.16
N LEU A 3 2.99 6.92 -0.10
CA LEU A 3 4.07 6.95 0.88
C LEU A 3 5.33 7.54 0.23
N THR A 4 6.13 8.23 1.01
CA THR A 4 7.51 8.57 0.62
C THR A 4 8.42 7.34 0.71
N VAL A 5 9.55 7.38 0.00
CA VAL A 5 10.56 6.32 0.04
C VAL A 5 11.13 6.18 1.46
N GLU A 6 11.33 7.30 2.17
CA GLU A 6 11.78 7.33 3.56
C GLU A 6 10.76 6.71 4.53
N GLU A 7 9.46 6.98 4.34
CA GLU A 7 8.40 6.32 5.13
C GLU A 7 8.40 4.80 4.90
N ALA A 8 8.65 4.35 3.68
CA ALA A 8 8.76 2.94 3.33
C ALA A 8 10.02 2.29 3.92
N LYS A 9 11.21 2.92 3.77
CA LYS A 9 12.48 2.49 4.37
C LYS A 9 12.37 2.35 5.88
N LYS A 10 11.79 3.35 6.55
CA LYS A 10 11.54 3.33 8.00
C LYS A 10 10.64 2.17 8.42
N TYR A 11 9.61 1.86 7.64
CA TYR A 11 8.71 0.74 7.92
C TYR A 11 9.41 -0.62 7.75
N LEU A 12 10.21 -0.76 6.68
CA LEU A 12 10.99 -1.95 6.37
C LEU A 12 12.25 -2.13 7.24
N ARG A 13 12.62 -1.11 8.04
CA ARG A 13 13.86 -1.04 8.83
C ARG A 13 15.12 -1.14 7.96
N VAL A 14 15.08 -0.47 6.81
CA VAL A 14 16.22 -0.35 5.89
C VAL A 14 16.95 0.94 6.17
N ASP A 15 18.25 0.82 6.45
CA ASP A 15 19.18 1.94 6.59
C ASP A 15 20.01 2.09 5.30
N GLY A 16 20.49 3.30 5.00
CA GLY A 16 21.27 3.56 3.78
C GLY A 16 20.42 3.70 2.51
N ASP A 17 21.06 3.75 1.34
CA ASP A 17 20.46 4.04 0.02
C ASP A 17 20.64 2.89 -1.00
N GLU A 18 21.27 1.78 -0.60
CA GLU A 18 21.59 0.64 -1.47
C GLU A 18 20.37 0.02 -2.15
N GLU A 19 19.20 0.08 -1.50
CA GLU A 19 17.93 -0.48 -1.98
C GLU A 19 16.89 0.59 -2.38
N GLU A 20 17.33 1.84 -2.54
CA GLU A 20 16.44 2.98 -2.78
C GLU A 20 15.60 2.84 -4.05
N ASP A 21 16.21 2.42 -5.15
CA ASP A 21 15.51 2.20 -6.43
C ASP A 21 14.45 1.10 -6.31
N LEU A 22 14.77 0.04 -5.59
CA LEU A 22 13.86 -1.08 -5.40
C LEU A 22 12.68 -0.69 -4.51
N ILE A 23 12.92 0.00 -3.40
CA ILE A 23 11.87 0.49 -2.52
C ILE A 23 11.01 1.54 -3.24
N THR A 24 11.62 2.39 -4.07
CA THR A 24 10.89 3.33 -4.93
C THR A 24 9.93 2.60 -5.88
N SER A 25 10.39 1.50 -6.51
CA SER A 25 9.53 0.69 -7.37
C SER A 25 8.34 0.08 -6.63
N PHE A 26 8.52 -0.37 -5.38
CA PHE A 26 7.43 -0.91 -4.56
C PHE A 26 6.44 0.17 -4.12
N VAL A 27 6.91 1.37 -3.78
CA VAL A 27 6.03 2.51 -3.46
C VAL A 27 5.13 2.84 -4.66
N ILE A 28 5.70 2.92 -5.86
CA ILE A 28 4.95 3.19 -7.09
C ILE A 28 3.95 2.05 -7.36
N ALA A 29 4.39 0.80 -7.27
CA ALA A 29 3.51 -0.36 -7.48
C ALA A 29 2.36 -0.41 -6.47
N ALA A 30 2.61 -0.06 -5.20
CA ALA A 30 1.58 -0.06 -4.16
C ALA A 30 0.51 1.00 -4.42
N GLU A 31 0.90 2.20 -4.86
CA GLU A 31 -0.03 3.26 -5.25
C GLU A 31 -0.93 2.82 -6.41
N ILE A 32 -0.32 2.31 -7.47
CA ILE A 32 -1.05 1.81 -8.65
C ILE A 32 -1.99 0.67 -8.25
N TYR A 33 -1.54 -0.25 -7.40
CA TYR A 33 -2.35 -1.36 -6.94
C TYR A 33 -3.58 -0.87 -6.16
N ILE A 34 -3.41 0.05 -5.20
CA ILE A 34 -4.51 0.61 -4.42
C ILE A 34 -5.50 1.35 -5.33
N GLN A 35 -5.01 2.17 -6.27
CA GLN A 35 -5.88 2.86 -7.23
C GLN A 35 -6.68 1.88 -8.09
N ASN A 36 -6.03 0.84 -8.63
CA ASN A 36 -6.68 -0.15 -9.48
C ASN A 36 -7.67 -1.04 -8.72
N ALA A 37 -7.39 -1.34 -7.44
CA ALA A 37 -8.25 -2.17 -6.60
C ALA A 37 -9.41 -1.39 -5.95
N THR A 38 -9.41 -0.06 -6.04
CA THR A 38 -10.41 0.82 -5.44
C THR A 38 -11.09 1.71 -6.51
N ARG A 39 -11.71 2.82 -6.10
CA ARG A 39 -12.33 3.79 -7.02
C ARG A 39 -11.29 4.84 -7.44
N GLN A 40 -11.55 5.51 -8.57
CA GLN A 40 -10.65 6.56 -9.12
C GLN A 40 -10.41 7.74 -8.18
N ASP A 41 -11.23 7.95 -7.15
CA ASP A 41 -11.21 9.07 -6.21
C ASP A 41 -10.60 8.73 -4.83
N VAL A 42 -9.90 7.59 -4.71
CA VAL A 42 -9.30 7.18 -3.43
C VAL A 42 -8.33 8.23 -2.88
N LYS A 43 -8.52 8.61 -1.61
CA LYS A 43 -7.61 9.50 -0.87
C LYS A 43 -6.35 8.74 -0.46
N LEU A 44 -5.29 8.85 -1.27
CA LEU A 44 -4.01 8.18 -1.04
C LEU A 44 -3.24 8.69 0.19
N ASP A 45 -3.57 9.88 0.69
CA ASP A 45 -3.02 10.43 1.93
C ASP A 45 -3.71 9.87 3.19
N SER A 46 -4.81 9.11 3.03
CA SER A 46 -5.55 8.51 4.15
C SER A 46 -4.71 7.49 4.90
N VAL A 47 -4.96 7.37 6.20
CA VAL A 47 -4.27 6.41 7.08
C VAL A 47 -4.45 4.96 6.60
N LEU A 48 -5.63 4.63 6.07
CA LEU A 48 -5.93 3.32 5.49
C LEU A 48 -5.15 3.04 4.20
N ALA A 49 -5.05 4.01 3.29
CA ALA A 49 -4.25 3.86 2.07
C ALA A 49 -2.77 3.69 2.41
N LYS A 50 -2.25 4.48 3.36
CA LYS A 50 -0.89 4.33 3.89
C LYS A 50 -0.64 2.96 4.52
N LEU A 51 -1.63 2.41 5.23
CA LEU A 51 -1.53 1.06 5.81
C LEU A 51 -1.54 -0.03 4.73
N ALA A 52 -2.44 0.05 3.75
CA ALA A 52 -2.47 -0.87 2.62
C ALA A 52 -1.12 -0.88 1.86
N ALA A 53 -0.56 0.31 1.62
CA ALA A 53 0.72 0.44 0.95
C ALA A 53 1.87 -0.20 1.76
N ARG A 54 1.93 0.01 3.07
CA ARG A 54 2.92 -0.65 3.95
C ARG A 54 2.83 -2.17 3.89
N ILE A 55 1.61 -2.71 3.91
CA ILE A 55 1.36 -4.15 3.84
C ILE A 55 1.85 -4.73 2.51
N LEU A 56 1.51 -4.08 1.39
CA LEU A 56 1.96 -4.46 0.04
C LEU A 56 3.49 -4.40 -0.09
N ILE A 57 4.10 -3.31 0.36
CA ILE A 57 5.55 -3.10 0.28
C ILE A 57 6.28 -4.14 1.14
N SER A 58 5.84 -4.40 2.38
CA SER A 58 6.42 -5.46 3.24
C SER A 58 6.38 -6.80 2.53
N HIS A 59 5.23 -7.14 1.93
CA HIS A 59 5.09 -8.39 1.23
C HIS A 59 6.09 -8.55 0.10
N TRP A 60 6.12 -7.60 -0.83
CA TRP A 60 7.00 -7.68 -1.99
C TRP A 60 8.48 -7.62 -1.60
N TYR A 61 8.79 -6.89 -0.53
CA TYR A 61 10.13 -6.80 0.02
C TYR A 61 10.60 -8.11 0.67
N GLU A 62 9.74 -8.78 1.42
CA GLU A 62 10.04 -10.04 2.11
C GLU A 62 10.00 -11.25 1.16
N ASN A 63 9.19 -11.19 0.09
CA ASN A 63 8.92 -12.29 -0.83
C ASN A 63 9.56 -12.04 -2.19
N ARG A 64 10.82 -11.60 -2.19
CA ARG A 64 11.62 -11.38 -3.41
C ARG A 64 11.98 -12.68 -4.16
N GLU A 65 11.84 -13.83 -3.52
CA GLU A 65 12.10 -15.13 -4.12
C GLU A 65 10.82 -15.68 -4.79
N ALA A 66 10.94 -16.14 -6.04
CA ALA A 66 9.83 -16.62 -6.85
C ALA A 66 9.11 -17.90 -6.33
N VAL A 67 9.50 -18.42 -5.16
CA VAL A 67 9.07 -19.73 -4.66
C VAL A 67 8.68 -19.65 -3.18
N GLY A 68 7.38 -19.57 -2.88
CA GLY A 68 6.85 -19.88 -1.55
C GLY A 68 5.72 -18.97 -1.04
N LYS A 69 4.50 -19.52 -1.00
CA LYS A 69 3.30 -19.10 -0.23
C LYS A 69 2.94 -17.60 -0.24
N ALA A 70 2.38 -17.13 -1.35
CA ALA A 70 1.71 -15.83 -1.50
C ALA A 70 0.34 -15.70 -0.78
N GLU A 71 0.01 -16.57 0.17
CA GLU A 71 -1.40 -16.76 0.61
C GLU A 71 -1.81 -15.91 1.83
N GLN A 72 -0.90 -15.37 2.63
CA GLN A 72 -1.25 -14.83 3.95
C GLN A 72 -1.69 -13.35 3.97
N LEU A 73 -1.40 -12.57 2.93
CA LEU A 73 -1.76 -11.15 2.88
C LEU A 73 -3.19 -10.87 2.48
N ALA A 74 -3.88 -11.87 1.91
CA ALA A 74 -5.13 -11.65 1.21
C ALA A 74 -6.19 -11.02 2.12
N PHE A 75 -6.35 -11.48 3.36
CA PHE A 75 -7.56 -11.13 4.13
C PHE A 75 -7.57 -9.69 4.68
N SER A 76 -6.50 -9.26 5.36
CA SER A 76 -6.46 -7.90 5.95
C SER A 76 -6.35 -6.84 4.87
N LEU A 77 -5.53 -7.07 3.84
CA LEU A 77 -5.39 -6.16 2.70
C LEU A 77 -6.72 -6.03 1.94
N GLN A 78 -7.40 -7.14 1.65
CA GLN A 78 -8.69 -7.11 0.96
C GLN A 78 -9.75 -6.33 1.75
N SER A 79 -9.81 -6.51 3.07
CA SER A 79 -10.72 -5.74 3.94
C SER A 79 -10.44 -4.23 3.87
N ILE A 80 -9.16 -3.84 3.90
CA ILE A 80 -8.76 -2.43 3.78
C ILE A 80 -9.13 -1.86 2.40
N LEU A 81 -8.88 -2.60 1.32
CA LEU A 81 -9.22 -2.16 -0.03
C LEU A 81 -10.73 -1.99 -0.22
N VAL A 82 -11.55 -2.88 0.34
CA VAL A 82 -13.01 -2.73 0.36
C VAL A 82 -13.42 -1.48 1.13
N GLN A 83 -12.83 -1.21 2.30
CA GLN A 83 -13.12 0.01 3.05
C GLN A 83 -12.72 1.28 2.28
N LEU A 84 -11.56 1.27 1.63
CA LEU A 84 -11.13 2.37 0.76
C LEU A 84 -12.08 2.57 -0.42
N GLN A 85 -12.58 1.47 -1.00
CA GLN A 85 -13.50 1.50 -2.12
C GLN A 85 -14.87 2.07 -1.74
N TYR A 86 -15.42 1.71 -0.57
CA TYR A 86 -16.83 1.98 -0.25
C TYR A 86 -17.05 2.99 0.89
N CYS A 87 -16.06 3.23 1.76
CA CYS A 87 -16.22 4.09 2.96
C CYS A 87 -15.46 5.42 2.86
N GLY A 88 -14.78 5.70 1.74
CA GLY A 88 -14.03 6.94 1.51
C GLY A 88 -14.87 8.11 0.97
N GLY A 89 -16.09 7.84 0.51
CA GLY A 89 -17.09 8.84 0.11
C GLY A 89 -18.23 8.85 1.12
N ASP A 90 -18.80 10.03 1.37
CA ASP A 90 -19.95 10.31 2.25
C ASP A 90 -19.62 10.58 3.72
N ALA A 91 -18.97 11.72 3.95
CA ALA A 91 -19.19 12.52 5.16
C ALA A 91 -19.72 13.94 4.84
N SER A 92 -20.24 14.16 3.63
CA SER A 92 -20.86 15.43 3.23
C SER A 92 -21.92 15.19 2.15
N GLU A 93 -23.11 14.76 2.55
CA GLU A 93 -24.39 15.18 1.96
C GLU A 93 -25.54 14.43 2.65
N SER A 94 -26.06 15.05 3.70
CA SER A 94 -27.42 14.84 4.18
C SER A 94 -27.88 16.18 4.72
N GLY A 95 -28.21 17.08 3.78
CA GLY A 95 -29.08 18.22 4.02
C GLY A 95 -30.55 17.80 3.94
#